data_AF-B0PD92-F1
#
_entry.id   AF-B0PD92-F1
#
_cell.length_a   1.000
_cell.length_b   1.000
_cell.length_c   1.000
_cell.angle_alpha   90.00
_cell.angle_beta   90.00
_cell.angle_gamma   90.00
#
_symmetry.space_group_name_H-M   'P 1'
#
loop_
_entity.id
_entity.type
_entity.pdbx_description
1 polymer ?
#
loop_
_entity_poly.entity_id
_entity_poly.type
_entity_poly.pdbx_seq_one_letter_code
_entity_poly.pdbx_strand_id
1 'polypeptide(L)'
;MSRTIMILVKALHKLINGGVSMMKLNILNIQDFLDTINACRDEVYMICSNGQKVNIRGQYPIQDELHRQYYDHKNQLQIILEAQNPKDYMRIVSYYAGDC
;
A
#
# COMPACT_ATOMS: atom_id res chain seq x y z
N MET A 1 9.00 6.54 22.30
CA MET A 1 7.96 5.78 21.57
C MET A 1 8.58 5.22 20.31
N SER A 2 8.42 3.93 20.01
CA SER A 2 9.00 3.32 18.79
C SER A 2 8.36 3.90 17.51
N ARG A 3 9.13 3.97 16.41
CA ARG A 3 8.64 4.39 15.08
C ARG A 3 7.43 3.56 14.64
N THR A 4 7.47 2.25 14.90
CA THR A 4 6.39 1.29 14.65
C THR A 4 5.09 1.69 15.35
N ILE A 5 5.17 2.02 16.64
CA ILE A 5 4.00 2.44 17.44
C ILE A 5 3.40 3.71 16.86
N MET A 6 4.23 4.65 16.43
CA MET A 6 3.77 5.91 15.84
C MET A 6 3.06 5.69 14.49
N ILE A 7 3.52 4.75 13.65
CA ILE A 7 2.88 4.42 12.36
C ILE A 7 1.47 3.86 12.62
N LEU A 8 1.36 2.90 13.53
CA LEU A 8 0.08 2.25 13.87
C LEU A 8 -0.90 3.23 14.53
N VAL A 9 -0.42 4.12 15.41
CA VAL A 9 -1.26 5.17 16.03
C VAL A 9 -1.81 6.13 14.98
N LYS A 10 -1.01 6.55 14.00
CA LYS A 10 -1.48 7.42 12.90
C LYS A 10 -2.52 6.72 12.03
N ALA A 11 -2.31 5.44 11.72
CA ALA A 11 -3.26 4.63 10.96
C ALA A 11 -4.59 4.47 11.70
N LEU A 12 -4.55 4.15 13.01
CA LEU A 12 -5.74 4.05 13.84
C LEU A 12 -6.50 5.38 13.92
N HIS A 13 -5.79 6.48 14.12
CA HIS A 13 -6.40 7.82 14.13
C HIS A 13 -7.10 8.12 12.79
N LYS A 14 -6.50 7.72 11.67
CA LYS A 14 -7.11 7.91 10.34
C LYS A 14 -8.42 7.13 10.18
N LEU A 15 -8.48 5.90 10.69
CA LEU A 15 -9.67 5.06 10.64
C LEU A 15 -10.81 5.61 11.51
N ILE A 16 -10.50 6.10 12.71
CA ILE A 16 -11.50 6.65 13.64
C ILE A 16 -12.17 7.90 13.06
N ASN A 17 -11.44 8.71 12.29
CA ASN A 17 -11.96 9.95 11.71
C ASN A 17 -12.74 9.77 10.39
N GLY A 18 -12.97 8.52 9.94
CA GLY A 18 -13.89 8.23 8.82
C GLY A 18 -13.44 8.71 7.43
N GLY A 19 -12.16 9.06 7.25
CA GLY A 19 -11.62 9.54 5.98
C GLY A 19 -11.20 8.41 5.03
N VAL A 20 -11.10 8.73 3.73
CA VAL A 20 -10.50 7.85 2.71
C VAL A 20 -9.06 7.49 3.12
N SER A 21 -8.78 6.19 3.23
CA SER A 21 -7.54 5.69 3.81
C SER A 21 -6.42 5.58 2.77
N MET A 22 -5.89 6.76 2.40
CA MET A 22 -4.69 6.88 1.57
C MET A 22 -3.39 6.72 2.35
N MET A 23 -2.37 6.15 1.74
CA MET A 23 -1.01 6.04 2.31
C MET A 23 0.05 6.20 1.23
N LYS A 24 1.13 6.91 1.57
CA LYS A 24 2.33 7.01 0.75
C LYS A 24 3.38 6.09 1.34
N LEU A 25 3.95 5.21 0.52
CA LEU A 25 4.92 4.21 0.96
C LEU A 25 5.99 3.98 -0.09
N ASN A 26 7.12 3.42 0.32
CA ASN A 26 8.14 2.93 -0.59
C ASN A 26 8.08 1.40 -0.59
N ILE A 27 7.96 0.78 -1.75
CA ILE A 27 7.99 -0.68 -1.87
C ILE A 27 9.37 -1.17 -1.42
N LEU A 28 9.39 -2.04 -0.40
CA LEU A 28 10.63 -2.63 0.14
C LEU A 28 10.97 -3.91 -0.60
N ASN A 29 10.02 -4.83 -0.66
CA ASN A 29 10.04 -6.04 -1.47
C ASN A 29 8.76 -6.08 -2.32
N ILE A 30 8.92 -6.14 -3.64
CA ILE A 30 7.79 -6.13 -4.58
C ILE A 30 6.94 -7.41 -4.49
N GLN A 31 7.55 -8.56 -4.21
CA GLN A 31 6.82 -9.83 -4.09
C GLN A 31 5.92 -9.83 -2.85
N ASP A 32 6.50 -9.58 -1.67
CA ASP A 32 5.76 -9.54 -0.40
C ASP A 32 4.69 -8.43 -0.41
N PHE A 33 4.99 -7.31 -1.08
CA PHE A 33 4.03 -6.25 -1.29
C PHE A 33 2.82 -6.74 -2.09
N LEU A 34 3.02 -7.35 -3.26
CA LEU A 34 1.93 -7.82 -4.10
C LEU A 34 1.14 -8.97 -3.45
N ASP A 35 1.81 -9.85 -2.71
CA ASP A 35 1.15 -10.89 -1.92
C ASP A 35 0.25 -10.28 -0.83
N THR A 36 0.73 -9.21 -0.18
CA THR A 36 -0.06 -8.44 0.79
C THR A 36 -1.29 -7.81 0.14
N ILE A 37 -1.15 -7.21 -1.03
CA ILE A 37 -2.24 -6.59 -1.80
C ILE A 37 -3.26 -7.64 -2.26
N ASN A 38 -2.79 -8.79 -2.77
CA ASN A 38 -3.66 -9.86 -3.23
C ASN A 38 -4.43 -10.52 -2.08
N ALA A 39 -3.89 -10.48 -0.86
CA ALA A 39 -4.56 -10.96 0.35
C ALA A 39 -5.57 -9.96 0.95
N CYS A 40 -5.71 -8.75 0.40
CA CYS A 40 -6.81 -7.85 0.75
C CYS A 40 -8.16 -8.45 0.34
N ARG A 41 -9.26 -7.97 0.90
CA ARG A 41 -10.62 -8.40 0.55
C ARG A 41 -11.19 -7.59 -0.60
N ASP A 42 -11.13 -6.27 -0.48
CA ASP A 42 -11.71 -5.34 -1.44
C ASP A 42 -10.62 -4.77 -2.36
N GLU A 43 -11.04 -3.97 -3.33
CA GLU A 43 -10.13 -3.34 -4.27
C GLU A 43 -9.15 -2.40 -3.56
N VAL A 44 -7.90 -2.44 -4.01
CA VAL A 44 -6.84 -1.56 -3.56
C VAL A 44 -6.38 -0.77 -4.77
N TYR A 45 -6.44 0.56 -4.66
CA TYR A 45 -6.13 1.45 -5.75
C TYR A 45 -4.76 2.07 -5.58
N MET A 46 -3.96 2.05 -6.64
CA MET A 46 -2.81 2.93 -6.78
C MET A 46 -3.28 4.28 -7.35
N ILE A 47 -2.80 5.36 -6.76
CA ILE A 47 -3.06 6.72 -7.23
C ILE A 47 -1.90 7.15 -8.13
N CYS A 48 -2.16 7.29 -9.42
CA CYS A 48 -1.19 7.74 -10.41
C CYS A 48 -0.88 9.23 -10.25
N SER A 49 0.22 9.69 -10.83
CA SER A 49 0.64 11.11 -10.80
C SER A 49 -0.38 12.07 -11.40
N ASN A 50 -1.21 11.60 -12.33
CA ASN A 50 -2.32 12.33 -12.93
C ASN A 50 -3.62 12.27 -12.11
N GLY A 51 -3.60 11.65 -10.92
CA GLY A 51 -4.76 11.49 -10.03
C GLY A 51 -5.67 10.32 -10.38
N GLN A 52 -5.40 9.57 -11.46
CA GLN A 52 -6.19 8.39 -11.79
C GLN A 52 -6.00 7.29 -10.74
N LYS A 53 -7.09 6.56 -10.47
CA LYS A 53 -7.10 5.39 -9.59
C LYS A 53 -7.04 4.13 -10.43
N VAL A 54 -6.06 3.29 -10.18
CA VAL A 54 -5.90 2.00 -10.85
C VAL A 54 -5.98 0.90 -9.81
N ASN A 55 -6.98 0.02 -9.92
CA ASN A 55 -7.04 -1.16 -9.04
C ASN A 55 -5.82 -2.05 -9.33
N ILE A 56 -5.09 -2.42 -8.30
CA ILE A 56 -3.92 -3.29 -8.40
C ILE A 56 -4.19 -4.69 -7.86
N ARG A 57 -5.26 -4.91 -7.09
CA ARG A 57 -5.57 -6.23 -6.50
C ARG A 57 -6.01 -7.22 -7.57
N GLY A 58 -5.29 -8.33 -7.70
CA GLY A 58 -5.57 -9.39 -8.68
C GLY A 58 -5.43 -8.97 -10.15
N GLN A 59 -4.92 -7.76 -10.43
CA GLN A 59 -4.74 -7.25 -11.79
C GLN A 59 -3.33 -7.57 -12.29
N TYR A 60 -3.07 -8.84 -12.62
CA TYR A 60 -1.72 -9.32 -12.96
C TYR A 60 -0.98 -8.50 -14.03
N PRO A 61 -1.60 -8.03 -15.13
CA PRO A 61 -0.89 -7.18 -16.09
C PRO A 61 -0.38 -5.86 -15.48
N ILE A 62 -1.13 -5.28 -14.55
CA ILE A 62 -0.74 -4.06 -13.83
C ILE A 62 0.34 -4.38 -12.79
N GLN A 63 0.25 -5.54 -12.13
CA GLN A 63 1.26 -6.00 -11.17
C GLN A 63 2.60 -6.31 -11.85
N ASP A 64 2.58 -6.91 -13.05
CA ASP A 64 3.78 -7.18 -13.86
C ASP A 64 4.47 -5.87 -14.27
N GLU A 65 3.70 -4.85 -14.62
CA GLU A 65 4.22 -3.53 -14.93
C GLU A 65 4.83 -2.85 -13.69
N LEU A 66 4.18 -2.98 -12.53
CA LEU A 66 4.72 -2.49 -11.26
C LEU A 66 6.04 -3.20 -10.89
N HIS A 67 6.12 -4.51 -11.17
CA HIS A 67 7.36 -5.28 -11.03
C HIS A 67 8.49 -4.73 -11.88
N ARG A 68 8.25 -4.45 -13.16
CA ARG A 68 9.26 -3.86 -14.06
C ARG A 68 9.71 -2.51 -13.55
N GLN A 69 8.76 -1.62 -13.23
CA GLN A 69 9.07 -0.29 -12.72
C GLN A 69 9.91 -0.36 -11.44
N TYR A 70 9.62 -1.28 -10.53
CA TYR A 70 10.40 -1.44 -9.31
C TYR A 70 11.89 -1.76 -9.60
N TYR A 71 12.16 -2.68 -10.52
CA TYR A 71 13.53 -3.04 -10.90
C TYR A 71 14.23 -1.93 -11.71
N ASP A 72 13.51 -1.27 -12.61
CA ASP A 72 14.04 -0.13 -13.38
C ASP A 72 14.47 1.03 -12.47
N HIS A 73 13.76 1.22 -11.35
CA HIS A 73 14.08 2.23 -10.35
C HIS A 73 15.02 1.71 -9.25
N LYS A 74 15.88 0.74 -9.56
CA LYS A 74 16.90 0.20 -8.63
C LYS A 74 16.31 -0.27 -7.30
N ASN A 75 15.19 -0.97 -7.36
CA ASN A 75 14.48 -1.50 -6.19
C ASN A 75 13.95 -0.42 -5.24
N GLN A 76 13.64 0.78 -5.77
CA GLN A 76 13.06 1.89 -5.01
C GLN A 76 11.87 2.46 -5.77
N LEU A 77 10.66 2.08 -5.36
CA LEU A 77 9.43 2.59 -5.97
C LEU A 77 8.49 3.14 -4.91
N GLN A 78 8.30 4.46 -4.93
CA GLN A 78 7.36 5.15 -4.05
C GLN A 78 5.98 5.26 -4.72
N ILE A 79 4.95 4.78 -4.04
CA ILE A 79 3.57 4.80 -4.54
C ILE A 79 2.62 5.40 -3.50
N ILE A 80 1.45 5.83 -3.98
CA ILE A 80 0.32 6.21 -3.14
C ILE A 80 -0.76 5.16 -3.34
N LEU A 81 -1.25 4.60 -2.25
CA LEU A 81 -2.34 3.64 -2.25
C LEU A 81 -3.57 4.22 -1.56
N GLU A 82 -4.72 3.74 -1.99
CA GLU A 82 -6.01 3.92 -1.33
C GLU A 82 -6.65 2.55 -1.11
N ALA A 83 -6.94 2.25 0.15
CA ALA A 83 -7.75 1.09 0.53
C ALA A 83 -9.04 1.62 1.19
N GLN A 84 -10.19 1.21 0.66
CA GLN A 84 -11.48 1.63 1.23
C GLN A 84 -11.86 0.80 2.46
N ASN A 85 -11.42 -0.46 2.50
CA ASN A 85 -11.67 -1.35 3.61
C ASN A 85 -10.68 -1.08 4.77
N PRO A 86 -11.15 -0.75 5.99
CA PRO A 86 -10.28 -0.50 7.14
C PRO A 86 -9.35 -1.67 7.49
N LYS A 87 -9.80 -2.91 7.30
CA LYS A 87 -9.00 -4.12 7.58
C LYS A 87 -7.89 -4.28 6.56
N ASP A 88 -8.17 -4.02 5.28
CA ASP A 88 -7.17 -4.07 4.22
C ASP A 88 -6.13 -2.96 4.37
N TYR A 89 -6.58 -1.76 4.73
CA TYR A 89 -5.68 -0.66 5.09
C TYR A 89 -4.74 -1.06 6.24
N MET A 90 -5.28 -1.59 7.34
CA MET A 90 -4.46 -2.03 8.48
C MET A 90 -3.53 -3.18 8.13
N ARG A 91 -3.93 -4.09 7.25
CA ARG A 91 -3.08 -5.19 6.77
C ARG A 91 -1.83 -4.64 6.08
N ILE A 92 -2.01 -3.71 5.14
CA ILE A 92 -0.90 -3.10 4.40
C ILE A 92 -0.04 -2.26 5.33
N VAL A 93 -0.63 -1.46 6.22
CA VAL A 93 0.14 -0.70 7.23
C VAL A 93 0.95 -1.62 8.14
N SER A 94 0.39 -2.74 8.57
CA SER A 94 1.06 -3.68 9.48
C SER A 94 2.25 -4.37 8.82
N TYR A 95 2.14 -4.70 7.52
CA TYR A 95 3.27 -5.18 6.72
C TYR A 95 4.45 -4.18 6.78
N TYR A 96 4.20 -2.90 6.49
CA TYR A 96 5.25 -1.87 6.57
C TYR A 96 5.71 -1.51 7.99
N ALA A 97 4.88 -1.75 9.00
CA ALA A 97 5.24 -1.53 10.39
C ALA A 97 6.09 -2.69 10.96
N GLY A 98 5.94 -3.92 10.43
CA GLY A 98 6.69 -5.10 10.82
C GLY A 98 8.10 -5.17 10.23
N ASP A 99 8.29 -4.61 9.03
CA ASP A 99 9.58 -4.55 8.34
C ASP A 99 10.43 -3.29 8.70
N CYS A 100 10.07 -2.57 9.77
CA CYS A 100 10.76 -1.35 10.25
C CYS A 100 11.12 -1.38 11.75
#